data_AF-A0A9P5S898-F1
#
_entry.id   AF-A0A9P5S898-F1
#
_cell.length_a   1.000
_cell.length_b   1.000
_cell.length_c   1.000
_cell.angle_alpha   90.00
_cell.angle_beta   90.00
_cell.angle_gamma   90.00
#
_symmetry.space_group_name_H-M   'P 1'
#
loop_
_entity.id
_entity.type
_entity.pdbx_description
1 polymer ?
#
loop_
_entity_poly.entity_id
_entity_poly.type
_entity_poly.pdbx_seq_one_letter_code
_entity_poly.pdbx_strand_id
1 'polypeptide(L)'
;EISELKLTVNSMVEQLRTFAAEVTRVAREVGTEGKLGGQAHVKGVGGTWKELTDNVNTMAANLTAQVRDIASVSKAVAKGDLSKKISVEVKGEMMDLKHTINIMVDQLQEFATEVTRVSLEVGTEGKLGGQAVVKDVSGTWKELTDNVNTMAANLTTQVRSIAEVTTAVACGDL
;
A
#
# COMPACT_ATOMS: atom_id res chain seq x y z
N GLU A 1 39.50 -46.52 1.04
CA GLU A 1 39.29 -46.06 -0.35
C GLU A 1 37.85 -46.27 -0.86
N ILE A 2 37.45 -47.41 -1.46
CA ILE A 2 36.09 -47.55 -2.04
C ILE A 2 34.96 -47.41 -0.99
N SER A 3 35.18 -47.92 0.23
CA SER A 3 34.19 -47.80 1.32
C SER A 3 34.02 -46.34 1.79
N GLU A 4 35.12 -45.59 1.90
CA GLU A 4 35.09 -44.16 2.27
C GLU A 4 34.45 -43.31 1.17
N LEU A 5 34.73 -43.63 -0.11
CA LEU A 5 34.07 -42.99 -1.24
C LEU A 5 32.56 -43.25 -1.21
N LYS A 6 32.14 -44.50 -0.96
CA LYS A 6 30.73 -44.86 -0.82
C LYS A 6 30.04 -44.06 0.29
N LEU A 7 30.67 -43.96 1.46
CA LEU A 7 30.12 -43.18 2.58
C LEU A 7 29.98 -41.70 2.23
N THR A 8 31.00 -41.13 1.59
CA THR A 8 31.00 -39.73 1.16
C THR A 8 29.91 -39.46 0.13
N VAL A 9 29.80 -40.31 -0.90
CA VAL A 9 28.76 -40.21 -1.94
C VAL A 9 27.37 -40.37 -1.35
N ASN A 10 27.16 -41.35 -0.48
CA ASN A 10 25.87 -41.54 0.19
C ASN A 10 25.49 -40.33 1.04
N SER A 11 26.44 -39.71 1.74
CA SER A 11 26.21 -38.49 2.51
C SER A 11 25.82 -37.31 1.61
N MET A 12 26.48 -37.15 0.46
CA MET A 12 26.14 -36.09 -0.50
C MET A 12 24.75 -36.29 -1.11
N VAL A 13 24.38 -37.53 -1.44
CA VAL A 13 23.05 -37.85 -1.98
C VAL A 13 21.95 -37.55 -0.96
N GLU A 14 22.19 -37.84 0.32
CA GLU A 14 21.22 -37.57 1.37
C GLU A 14 21.05 -36.06 1.64
N GLN A 15 22.15 -35.30 1.63
CA GLN A 15 22.12 -33.84 1.72
C GLN A 15 21.34 -33.23 0.54
N LEU A 16 21.56 -33.73 -0.67
CA LEU A 16 20.86 -33.27 -1.87
C LEU A 16 19.36 -33.55 -1.80
N ARG A 17 18.96 -34.75 -1.33
CA ARG A 17 17.54 -35.09 -1.13
C ARG A 17 16.88 -34.17 -0.11
N THR A 18 17.56 -33.91 1.01
CA THR A 18 17.06 -33.01 2.06
C THR A 18 16.93 -31.58 1.54
N PHE A 19 17.95 -31.08 0.83
CA PHE A 19 17.92 -29.74 0.23
C PHE A 19 16.79 -29.59 -0.79
N ALA A 20 16.64 -30.56 -1.71
CA ALA A 20 15.59 -30.52 -2.72
C ALA A 20 14.19 -30.48 -2.08
N ALA A 21 13.96 -31.32 -1.06
CA ALA A 21 12.69 -31.34 -0.33
C ALA A 21 12.39 -30.00 0.35
N GLU A 22 13.38 -29.40 1.02
CA GLU A 22 13.23 -28.13 1.72
C GLU A 22 13.00 -26.95 0.76
N VAL A 23 13.75 -26.88 -0.34
CA VAL A 23 13.55 -25.82 -1.34
C VAL A 23 12.20 -25.96 -2.03
N THR A 24 11.77 -27.18 -2.38
CA THR A 24 10.42 -27.41 -2.91
C THR A 24 9.35 -26.97 -1.91
N ARG A 25 9.53 -27.27 -0.62
CA ARG A 25 8.61 -26.86 0.44
C ARG A 25 8.51 -25.34 0.56
N VAL A 26 9.64 -24.64 0.67
CA VAL A 26 9.67 -23.17 0.79
C VAL A 26 9.09 -22.48 -0.45
N ALA A 27 9.44 -22.96 -1.64
CA ALA A 27 8.89 -22.43 -2.89
C ALA A 27 7.36 -22.59 -2.94
N ARG A 28 6.82 -23.73 -2.50
CA ARG A 28 5.39 -23.96 -2.41
C ARG A 28 4.72 -23.08 -1.35
N GLU A 29 5.27 -23.02 -0.15
CA GLU A 29 4.70 -22.24 0.95
C GLU A 29 4.69 -20.74 0.66
N VAL A 30 5.85 -20.17 0.33
CA VAL A 30 6.01 -18.73 0.14
C VAL A 30 5.50 -18.29 -1.24
N GLY A 31 5.79 -19.06 -2.28
CA GLY A 31 5.49 -18.69 -3.66
C GLY A 31 4.10 -19.09 -4.15
N THR A 32 3.50 -20.16 -3.63
CA THR A 32 2.19 -20.65 -4.11
C THR A 32 1.09 -20.50 -3.06
N GLU A 33 1.35 -20.91 -1.82
CA GLU A 33 0.34 -20.88 -0.75
C GLU A 33 0.25 -19.50 -0.06
N GLY A 34 1.21 -18.60 -0.31
CA GLY A 34 1.28 -17.28 0.34
C GLY A 34 1.56 -17.34 1.84
N LYS A 35 2.07 -18.47 2.35
CA LYS A 35 2.51 -18.64 3.74
C LYS A 35 3.88 -17.99 3.92
N LEU A 36 3.85 -16.68 4.16
CA LEU A 36 5.05 -15.87 4.33
C LEU A 36 5.81 -16.21 5.61
N GLY A 37 7.14 -16.28 5.53
CA GLY A 37 8.05 -16.60 6.64
C GLY A 37 8.62 -18.02 6.61
N GLY A 38 8.28 -18.83 5.61
CA GLY A 38 8.91 -20.13 5.39
C GLY A 38 10.41 -19.99 5.07
N GLN A 39 11.23 -20.81 5.72
CA GLN A 39 12.68 -20.91 5.50
C GLN A 39 13.08 -22.37 5.38
N ALA A 40 14.08 -22.65 4.54
CA ALA A 40 14.67 -23.96 4.33
C ALA A 40 15.65 -24.24 5.46
N HIS A 41 15.55 -25.43 6.05
CA HIS A 41 16.48 -25.88 7.08
C HIS A 41 17.12 -27.21 6.72
N VAL A 42 18.34 -27.14 6.17
CA VAL A 42 19.11 -28.32 5.79
C VAL A 42 20.24 -28.52 6.79
N LYS A 43 20.24 -29.66 7.50
CA LYS A 43 21.26 -29.97 8.51
C LYS A 43 22.53 -30.50 7.87
N GLY A 44 23.69 -30.14 8.43
CA GLY A 44 24.98 -30.71 8.06
C GLY A 44 25.52 -30.28 6.69
N VAL A 45 24.92 -29.27 6.04
CA VAL A 45 25.43 -28.73 4.78
C VAL A 45 26.54 -27.71 5.01
N GLY A 46 27.60 -27.82 4.21
CA GLY A 46 28.69 -26.86 4.11
C GLY A 46 29.00 -26.54 2.65
N GLY A 47 29.88 -25.57 2.42
CA GLY A 47 30.24 -25.13 1.07
C GLY A 47 29.02 -24.63 0.27
N THR A 48 28.97 -25.00 -1.01
CA THR A 48 27.95 -24.54 -1.97
C THR A 48 26.51 -24.83 -1.52
N TRP A 49 26.26 -25.93 -0.82
CA TRP A 49 24.91 -26.28 -0.36
C TRP A 49 24.37 -25.33 0.71
N LYS A 50 25.26 -24.88 1.60
CA LYS A 50 24.91 -23.89 2.60
C LYS A 50 24.61 -22.55 1.92
N GLU A 51 25.46 -22.13 0.99
CA GLU A 51 25.27 -20.89 0.23
C GLU A 51 23.94 -20.88 -0.54
N LEU A 52 23.59 -21.98 -1.21
CA LEU A 52 22.29 -22.10 -1.90
C LEU A 52 21.11 -22.04 -0.93
N THR A 53 21.22 -22.68 0.24
CA THR A 53 20.18 -22.63 1.28
C THR A 53 20.01 -21.20 1.80
N ASP A 54 21.12 -20.51 2.07
CA ASP A 54 21.14 -19.12 2.56
C ASP A 54 20.57 -18.15 1.51
N ASN A 55 20.84 -18.37 0.22
CA ASN A 55 20.28 -17.59 -0.88
C ASN A 55 18.76 -17.78 -1.00
N VAL A 56 18.26 -19.01 -0.93
CA VAL A 56 16.81 -19.29 -0.93
C VAL A 56 16.13 -18.64 0.27
N ASN A 57 16.74 -18.74 1.45
CA ASN A 57 16.24 -18.11 2.67
C ASN A 57 16.22 -16.58 2.60
N THR A 58 17.25 -15.98 2.01
CA THR A 58 17.32 -14.53 1.79
C THR A 58 16.22 -14.07 0.84
N MET A 59 16.01 -14.80 -0.26
CA MET A 59 14.92 -14.52 -1.20
C MET A 59 13.54 -14.63 -0.52
N ALA A 60 13.28 -15.72 0.22
CA ALA A 60 12.02 -15.94 0.92
C ALA A 60 11.76 -14.88 2.01
N ALA A 61 12.81 -14.49 2.75
CA ALA A 61 12.73 -13.44 3.77
C ALA A 61 12.43 -12.06 3.16
N ASN A 62 13.10 -11.71 2.06
CA ASN A 62 12.84 -10.46 1.34
C ASN A 62 11.40 -10.41 0.82
N LEU A 63 10.93 -11.44 0.11
CA LEU A 63 9.54 -11.49 -0.37
C LEU A 63 8.53 -11.40 0.77
N THR A 64 8.80 -12.12 1.87
CA THR A 64 7.98 -12.08 3.08
C THR A 64 7.87 -10.67 3.67
N ALA A 65 9.00 -9.98 3.86
CA ALA A 65 9.01 -8.64 4.43
C ALA A 65 8.26 -7.65 3.54
N GLN A 66 8.53 -7.70 2.24
CA GLN A 66 7.96 -6.77 1.26
C GLN A 66 6.44 -6.93 1.13
N VAL A 67 5.95 -8.17 0.93
CA VAL A 67 4.52 -8.44 0.79
C VAL A 67 3.77 -8.17 2.10
N ARG A 68 4.38 -8.46 3.26
CA ARG A 68 3.74 -8.21 4.56
C ARG A 68 3.60 -6.72 4.87
N ASP A 69 4.59 -5.89 4.51
CA ASP A 69 4.49 -4.43 4.69
C ASP A 69 3.40 -3.84 3.78
N ILE A 70 3.38 -4.24 2.50
CA ILE A 70 2.31 -3.87 1.55
C ILE A 70 0.93 -4.24 2.10
N ALA A 71 0.76 -5.49 2.54
CA ALA A 71 -0.51 -5.96 3.08
C ALA A 71 -0.92 -5.19 4.35
N SER A 72 0.04 -4.77 5.18
CA SER A 72 -0.21 -3.94 6.37
C SER A 72 -0.75 -2.56 5.98
N VAL A 73 -0.09 -1.89 5.04
CA VAL A 73 -0.48 -0.57 4.55
C VAL A 73 -1.84 -0.63 3.85
N SER A 74 -2.07 -1.60 2.96
CA SER A 74 -3.38 -1.77 2.31
C SER A 74 -4.52 -2.01 3.31
N LYS A 75 -4.26 -2.76 4.39
CA LYS A 75 -5.24 -2.94 5.49
C LYS A 75 -5.48 -1.65 6.27
N ALA A 76 -4.45 -0.83 6.48
CA ALA A 76 -4.59 0.47 7.15
C ALA A 76 -5.43 1.42 6.32
N VAL A 77 -5.13 1.54 5.03
CA VAL A 77 -5.89 2.35 4.06
C VAL A 77 -7.35 1.91 3.99
N ALA A 78 -7.61 0.60 3.94
CA ALA A 78 -8.98 0.07 3.95
C ALA A 78 -9.76 0.39 5.25
N LYS A 79 -9.05 0.68 6.35
CA LYS A 79 -9.66 1.14 7.62
C LYS A 79 -9.70 2.67 7.75
N GLY A 80 -9.29 3.40 6.72
CA GLY A 80 -9.22 4.86 6.72
C GLY A 80 -7.97 5.46 7.38
N ASP A 81 -6.99 4.65 7.77
CA ASP A 81 -5.70 5.15 8.26
C ASP A 81 -4.76 5.43 7.08
N LEU A 82 -4.81 6.67 6.61
CA LEU A 82 -3.98 7.19 5.50
C LEU A 82 -2.60 7.71 5.98
N SER A 83 -2.27 7.54 7.26
CA SER A 83 -0.95 7.93 7.78
C SER A 83 0.14 6.90 7.50
N LYS A 84 -0.25 5.68 7.11
CA LYS A 84 0.66 4.56 6.88
C LYS A 84 1.16 4.55 5.44
N LYS A 85 2.48 4.37 5.29
CA LYS A 85 3.14 4.17 4.00
C LYS A 85 4.00 2.93 4.04
N ILE A 86 4.23 2.35 2.85
CA ILE A 86 5.19 1.25 2.71
C ILE A 86 6.57 1.83 2.98
N SER A 87 7.29 1.21 3.90
CA SER A 87 8.56 1.72 4.42
C SER A 87 9.72 0.79 4.09
N VAL A 88 9.46 -0.51 3.95
CA VAL A 88 10.46 -1.53 3.64
C VAL A 88 11.29 -1.17 2.41
N GLU A 89 12.59 -1.46 2.47
CA GLU A 89 13.49 -1.28 1.35
C GLU A 89 13.22 -2.33 0.26
N VAL A 90 13.07 -1.86 -0.96
CA VAL A 90 12.72 -2.64 -2.15
C VAL A 90 13.49 -2.12 -3.34
N LYS A 91 13.68 -2.97 -4.35
CA LYS A 91 14.36 -2.65 -5.61
C LYS A 91 13.56 -3.20 -6.78
N GLY A 92 13.83 -2.69 -7.98
CA GLY A 92 13.15 -3.13 -9.21
C GLY A 92 11.64 -2.96 -9.13
N GLU A 93 10.89 -3.94 -9.64
CA GLU A 93 9.43 -3.91 -9.72
C GLU A 93 8.74 -3.68 -8.36
N MET A 94 9.36 -4.16 -7.27
CA MET A 94 8.81 -3.95 -5.92
C MET A 94 8.97 -2.49 -5.45
N MET A 95 9.97 -1.77 -5.95
CA MET A 95 10.10 -0.32 -5.74
C MET A 95 9.01 0.44 -6.48
N ASP A 96 8.73 0.07 -7.72
CA ASP A 96 7.67 0.69 -8.51
C ASP A 96 6.29 0.45 -7.88
N LEU A 97 6.05 -0.77 -7.38
CA LEU A 97 4.83 -1.09 -6.63
C LEU A 97 4.71 -0.27 -5.34
N LYS A 98 5.79 -0.20 -4.53
CA LYS A 98 5.85 0.64 -3.33
C LYS A 98 5.54 2.10 -3.66
N HIS A 99 6.14 2.63 -4.71
CA HIS A 99 5.96 4.02 -5.11
C HIS A 99 4.52 4.28 -5.55
N THR A 100 3.96 3.42 -6.39
CA THR A 100 2.58 3.53 -6.87
C THR A 100 1.57 3.50 -5.73
N ILE A 101 1.72 2.57 -4.79
CA ILE A 101 0.83 2.49 -3.61
C ILE A 101 1.01 3.72 -2.72
N ASN A 102 2.23 4.17 -2.47
CA ASN A 102 2.45 5.35 -1.64
C ASN A 102 1.87 6.62 -2.28
N ILE A 103 1.96 6.79 -3.60
CA ILE A 103 1.28 7.89 -4.32
C ILE A 103 -0.24 7.79 -4.15
N MET A 104 -0.82 6.60 -4.30
CA MET A 104 -2.26 6.41 -4.09
C MET A 104 -2.68 6.82 -2.68
N VAL A 105 -1.88 6.46 -1.64
CA VAL A 105 -2.13 6.88 -0.26
C VAL A 105 -2.05 8.40 -0.10
N ASP A 106 -1.05 9.04 -0.72
CA ASP A 106 -0.88 10.48 -0.68
C ASP A 106 -2.06 11.22 -1.32
N GLN A 107 -2.51 10.78 -2.50
CA GLN A 107 -3.67 11.34 -3.19
C GLN A 107 -4.96 11.17 -2.37
N LEU A 108 -5.15 10.01 -1.75
CA LEU A 108 -6.27 9.76 -0.84
C LEU A 108 -6.24 10.73 0.36
N GLN A 109 -5.06 10.95 0.93
CA GLN A 109 -4.89 11.82 2.09
C GLN A 109 -5.15 13.29 1.75
N GLU A 110 -4.63 13.76 0.61
CA GLU A 110 -4.87 15.13 0.11
C GLU A 110 -6.36 15.34 -0.16
N PHE A 111 -7.00 14.40 -0.86
CA PHE A 111 -8.43 14.46 -1.15
C PHE A 111 -9.27 14.51 0.14
N ALA A 112 -9.01 13.61 1.10
CA ALA A 112 -9.74 13.59 2.37
C ALA A 112 -9.58 14.90 3.15
N THR A 113 -8.39 15.49 3.13
CA THR A 113 -8.10 16.77 3.77
C THR A 113 -8.88 17.91 3.11
N GLU A 114 -8.84 18.00 1.79
CA GLU A 114 -9.51 19.06 1.03
C GLU A 114 -11.04 18.98 1.14
N VAL A 115 -11.62 17.78 1.04
CA VAL A 115 -13.06 17.60 1.22
C VAL A 115 -13.49 17.99 2.62
N THR A 116 -12.73 17.60 3.65
CA THR A 116 -13.01 17.99 5.03
C THR A 116 -12.96 19.51 5.19
N ARG A 117 -11.93 20.15 4.65
CA ARG A 117 -11.74 21.60 4.72
C ARG A 117 -12.90 22.35 4.07
N VAL A 118 -13.24 22.02 2.81
CA VAL A 118 -14.32 22.69 2.07
C VAL A 118 -15.67 22.47 2.74
N SER A 119 -15.92 21.27 3.26
CA SER A 119 -17.17 20.97 3.98
C SER A 119 -17.32 21.82 5.25
N LEU A 120 -16.23 22.04 5.98
CA LEU A 120 -16.23 22.92 7.15
C LEU A 120 -16.40 24.39 6.74
N GLU A 121 -15.60 24.88 5.79
CA GLU A 121 -15.64 26.28 5.35
C GLU A 121 -17.01 26.68 4.81
N VAL A 122 -17.51 25.96 3.80
CA VAL A 122 -18.74 26.33 3.10
C VAL A 122 -19.99 25.84 3.84
N GLY A 123 -19.93 24.64 4.43
CA GLY A 123 -21.08 24.01 5.06
C GLY A 123 -21.33 24.41 6.52
N THR A 124 -20.28 24.74 7.27
CA THR A 124 -20.40 25.01 8.73
C THR A 124 -20.02 26.43 9.11
N GLU A 125 -18.89 26.92 8.63
CA GLU A 125 -18.35 28.24 9.00
C GLU A 125 -18.97 29.40 8.19
N GLY A 126 -19.71 29.09 7.11
CA GLY A 126 -20.31 30.09 6.23
C GLY A 126 -19.27 30.89 5.42
N LYS A 127 -18.03 30.39 5.29
CA LYS A 127 -17.00 30.94 4.41
C LYS A 127 -17.32 30.54 2.97
N LEU A 128 -18.08 31.40 2.31
CA LEU A 128 -18.59 31.13 0.96
C LEU A 128 -17.49 31.29 -0.10
N GLY A 129 -17.50 30.41 -1.11
CA GLY A 129 -16.55 30.41 -2.23
C GLY A 129 -15.35 29.47 -2.06
N GLY A 130 -15.30 28.68 -0.98
CA GLY A 130 -14.28 27.64 -0.80
C GLY A 130 -14.39 26.55 -1.87
N GLN A 131 -13.24 26.13 -2.40
CA GLN A 131 -13.12 25.05 -3.39
C GLN A 131 -12.00 24.09 -3.00
N ALA A 132 -12.20 22.81 -3.29
CA ALA A 132 -11.22 21.76 -3.11
C ALA A 132 -10.20 21.84 -4.25
N VAL A 133 -8.92 21.82 -3.88
CA VAL A 133 -7.81 21.82 -4.83
C VAL A 133 -6.93 20.62 -4.54
N VAL A 134 -7.13 19.55 -5.31
CA VAL A 134 -6.33 18.32 -5.22
C VAL A 134 -5.44 18.25 -6.45
N LYS A 135 -4.12 18.17 -6.26
CA LYS A 135 -3.15 18.17 -7.36
C LYS A 135 -3.10 16.83 -8.08
N ASP A 136 -2.78 16.89 -9.38
CA ASP A 136 -2.49 15.73 -10.22
C ASP A 136 -3.59 14.64 -10.24
N VAL A 137 -4.85 15.04 -9.99
CA VAL A 137 -6.00 14.13 -10.05
C VAL A 137 -6.51 13.94 -11.48
N SER A 138 -6.84 12.70 -11.83
CA SER A 138 -7.44 12.32 -13.10
C SER A 138 -8.49 11.24 -12.89
N GLY A 139 -9.31 10.97 -13.92
CA GLY A 139 -10.39 9.98 -13.86
C GLY A 139 -11.35 10.27 -12.70
N THR A 140 -11.69 9.22 -11.94
CA THR A 140 -12.63 9.29 -10.81
C THR A 140 -12.25 10.34 -9.76
N TRP A 141 -10.95 10.55 -9.50
CA TRP A 141 -10.50 11.54 -8.51
C TRP A 141 -10.83 12.97 -8.93
N LYS A 142 -10.67 13.26 -10.22
CA LYS A 142 -11.01 14.56 -10.78
C LYS A 142 -12.52 14.79 -10.71
N GLU A 143 -13.30 13.80 -11.13
CA GLU A 143 -14.77 13.86 -11.09
C GLU A 143 -15.30 14.12 -9.67
N LEU A 144 -14.75 13.42 -8.66
CA LEU A 144 -15.13 13.64 -7.27
C LEU A 144 -14.78 15.05 -6.78
N THR A 145 -13.60 15.57 -7.16
CA THR A 145 -13.18 16.94 -6.82
C THR A 145 -14.11 17.98 -7.46
N ASP A 146 -14.45 17.81 -8.74
CA ASP A 146 -15.35 18.69 -9.48
C ASP A 146 -16.78 18.67 -8.90
N ASN A 147 -17.25 17.50 -8.46
CA ASN A 147 -18.55 17.35 -7.79
C ASN A 147 -18.60 18.10 -6.44
N VAL A 148 -17.54 17.98 -5.62
CA VAL A 148 -17.43 18.72 -4.35
C VAL A 148 -17.43 20.23 -4.61
N ASN A 149 -16.69 20.68 -5.63
CA ASN A 149 -16.63 22.10 -6.01
C ASN A 149 -17.98 22.63 -6.50
N THR A 150 -18.72 21.82 -7.26
CA THR A 150 -20.06 22.17 -7.74
C THR A 150 -21.03 22.31 -6.55
N MET A 151 -20.99 21.38 -5.60
CA MET A 151 -21.80 21.45 -4.38
C MET A 151 -21.48 22.72 -3.57
N ALA A 152 -20.20 23.01 -3.35
CA ALA A 152 -19.76 24.20 -2.63
C ALA A 152 -20.17 25.52 -3.31
N ALA A 153 -20.08 25.58 -4.65
CA ALA A 153 -20.52 26.72 -5.43
C ALA A 153 -22.04 26.94 -5.36
N ASN A 154 -22.82 25.86 -5.41
CA ASN A 154 -24.28 25.93 -5.28
C ASN A 154 -24.70 26.45 -3.90
N LEU A 155 -24.11 25.92 -2.82
CA LEU A 155 -24.35 26.40 -1.45
C LEU A 155 -23.99 27.88 -1.31
N THR A 156 -22.82 28.27 -1.82
CA THR A 156 -22.37 29.67 -1.83
C THR A 156 -23.39 30.59 -2.51
N THR A 157 -23.88 30.20 -3.68
CA THR A 157 -24.84 30.99 -4.45
C THR A 157 -26.16 31.12 -3.68
N GLN A 158 -26.69 30.00 -3.17
CA GLN A 158 -27.95 29.98 -2.43
C GLN A 158 -27.90 30.86 -1.18
N VAL A 159 -26.83 30.77 -0.38
CA VAL A 159 -26.69 31.57 0.84
C VAL A 159 -26.59 33.07 0.52
N ARG A 160 -25.87 33.44 -0.54
CA ARG A 160 -25.81 34.85 -0.97
C ARG A 160 -27.17 35.37 -1.42
N SER A 161 -27.91 34.62 -2.24
CA SER A 161 -29.25 35.02 -2.67
C SER A 161 -30.21 35.17 -1.49
N ILE A 162 -30.13 34.30 -0.47
CA ILE A 162 -30.94 34.43 0.75
C ILE A 162 -30.54 35.70 1.52
N ALA A 163 -29.24 35.99 1.64
CA ALA A 163 -28.77 37.20 2.31
C ALA A 163 -29.24 38.48 1.59
N GLU A 164 -29.21 38.50 0.26
CA GLU A 164 -29.72 39.61 -0.56
C GLU A 164 -31.22 39.83 -0.33
N VAL A 165 -32.03 38.77 -0.44
CA VAL A 165 -33.48 38.85 -0.21
C VAL A 165 -33.80 39.29 1.23
N THR A 166 -33.09 38.74 2.22
CA THR A 166 -33.30 39.10 3.63
C THR A 166 -32.96 40.57 3.88
N THR A 167 -31.93 41.09 3.20
CA THR A 167 -31.55 42.50 3.28
C THR A 167 -32.60 43.40 2.62
N ALA A 168 -33.12 43.03 1.45
CA ALA A 168 -34.19 43.78 0.77
C ALA A 168 -35.45 43.87 1.65
N VAL A 169 -35.88 42.74 2.20
CA VAL A 169 -37.03 42.68 3.14
C VAL A 169 -36.78 43.54 4.38
N ALA A 170 -35.58 43.49 4.97
CA ALA A 170 -35.23 44.31 6.13
C ALA A 170 -35.22 45.82 5.83
N CYS A 171 -34.91 46.20 4.59
CA CYS A 171 -34.98 47.58 4.10
C CYS A 171 -36.40 48.00 3.67
N GLY A 172 -37.39 47.10 3.74
CA GLY A 172 -38.77 47.38 3.37
C GLY A 172 -39.06 47.34 1.86
N ASP A 173 -38.16 46.77 1.06
CA ASP A 173 -38.34 46.53 -0.38
C ASP A 173 -38.96 45.13 -0.56
N LEU A 174 -40.30 45.08 -0.49
CA LEU A 174 -41.15 43.86 -0.50
C LEU A 174 -41.91 43.70 -1.82
#